data_AF-A0A535M2U2-F1
#
_entry.id   AF-A0A535M2U2-F1
#
_cell.length_a   1.000
_cell.length_b   1.000
_cell.length_c   1.000
_cell.angle_alpha   90.00
_cell.angle_beta   90.00
_cell.angle_gamma   90.00
#
_symmetry.space_group_name_H-M   'P 1'
#
loop_
_entity.id
_entity.type
_entity.pdbx_description
1 polymer ?
#
loop_
_entity_poly.entity_id
_entity_poly.type
_entity_poly.pdbx_seq_one_letter_code
_entity_poly.pdbx_strand_id
1 'polypeptide(L)'
;EKLAENMKWAKDVGPRGVRLVGVLEILGAIGLILPAVTGILPWLTPIAAIGLVLTMIGAMITHGRRGEFPNMGFNLVLLLLAVFIVFGRFVAVPL
;
A
#
# COMPACT_ATOMS: atom_id res chain seq x y z
N GLU A 1 -22.01 -3.21 6.28
CA GLU A 1 -22.39 -4.52 5.70
C GLU A 1 -21.93 -4.74 4.27
N LYS A 2 -22.27 -3.89 3.29
CA LYS A 2 -21.98 -4.10 1.85
C LYS A 2 -20.53 -4.42 1.46
N LEU A 3 -19.52 -3.86 2.16
CA LEU A 3 -18.10 -4.16 1.88
C LEU A 3 -17.73 -5.61 2.20
N ALA A 4 -18.32 -6.21 3.23
CA ALA A 4 -18.01 -7.57 3.66
C ALA A 4 -18.61 -8.65 2.75
N GLU A 5 -19.65 -8.32 1.97
CA GLU A 5 -20.20 -9.24 0.96
C GLU A 5 -19.27 -9.40 -0.24
N ASN A 6 -18.62 -8.31 -0.67
CA ASN A 6 -17.73 -8.31 -1.83
C ASN A 6 -16.26 -8.57 -1.48
N MET A 7 -15.84 -8.25 -0.25
CA MET A 7 -14.46 -8.44 0.22
C MET A 7 -14.45 -9.45 1.35
N LYS A 8 -14.23 -10.72 1.01
CA LYS A 8 -14.21 -11.81 2.01
C LYS A 8 -13.18 -11.56 3.12
N TRP A 9 -12.08 -10.85 2.84
CA TRP A 9 -11.06 -10.48 3.83
C TRP A 9 -11.53 -9.47 4.87
N ALA A 10 -12.48 -8.60 4.51
CA ALA A 10 -13.03 -7.59 5.41
C ALA A 10 -13.81 -8.22 6.59
N LYS A 11 -14.28 -9.47 6.46
CA LYS A 11 -14.93 -10.20 7.55
C LYS A 11 -13.97 -10.55 8.68
N ASP A 12 -12.72 -10.90 8.36
CA ASP A 12 -11.75 -11.35 9.36
C ASP A 12 -11.20 -10.22 10.21
N VAL A 13 -10.96 -9.06 9.59
CA VAL A 13 -10.37 -7.88 10.27
C VAL A 13 -11.43 -6.92 10.83
N GLY A 14 -12.69 -7.14 10.44
CA GLY A 14 -13.83 -6.32 10.80
C GLY A 14 -13.76 -4.88 10.27
N PRO A 15 -14.78 -4.05 10.56
CA PRO A 15 -14.88 -2.68 10.03
C PRO A 15 -13.71 -1.77 10.42
N ARG A 16 -13.13 -1.98 11.61
CA ARG A 16 -11.98 -1.20 12.10
C ARG A 16 -10.72 -1.51 11.30
N GLY A 17 -10.45 -2.79 11.02
CA GLY A 17 -9.29 -3.18 10.21
C GLY A 17 -9.38 -2.65 8.79
N VAL A 18 -10.55 -2.73 8.15
CA VAL A 18 -10.78 -2.16 6.81
C VAL A 18 -10.52 -0.65 6.79
N ARG A 19 -11.04 0.09 7.79
CA ARG A 19 -10.80 1.53 7.88
C ARG A 19 -9.32 1.85 8.10
N LEU A 20 -8.63 1.07 8.93
CA LEU A 20 -7.20 1.27 9.18
C LEU A 20 -6.39 1.08 7.89
N VAL A 21 -6.64 0.01 7.13
CA VAL A 21 -5.98 -0.22 5.83
C VAL A 21 -6.26 0.94 4.88
N GLY A 22 -7.52 1.36 4.74
CA GLY A 22 -7.86 2.47 3.86
C GLY A 22 -7.21 3.80 4.27
N VAL A 23 -7.12 4.09 5.57
CA VAL A 23 -6.40 5.28 6.07
C VAL A 23 -4.91 5.19 5.75
N LEU A 24 -4.28 4.04 5.96
CA LEU A 24 -2.86 3.84 5.65
C LEU A 24 -2.57 4.02 4.15
N GLU A 25 -3.44 3.51 3.27
CA GLU A 25 -3.29 3.67 1.83
C GLU A 25 -3.44 5.13 1.39
N ILE A 26 -4.41 5.86 1.96
CA ILE A 26 -4.60 7.30 1.67
C ILE A 26 -3.38 8.10 2.14
N LEU A 27 -2.90 7.85 3.37
CA LEU A 27 -1.71 8.51 3.90
C LEU A 27 -0.47 8.19 3.06
N GLY A 28 -0.33 6.94 2.62
CA GLY A 28 0.72 6.51 1.71
C GLY A 28 0.66 7.26 0.37
N ALA A 29 -0.52 7.37 -0.23
CA ALA A 29 -0.70 8.11 -1.48
C ALA A 29 -0.36 9.60 -1.34
N ILE A 30 -0.82 10.24 -0.25
CA ILE A 30 -0.51 11.65 0.02
C ILE A 30 0.99 11.84 0.24
N GLY A 31 1.62 11.01 1.08
CA GLY A 31 3.05 11.09 1.37
C GLY A 31 3.93 10.76 0.15
N LEU A 32 3.40 10.04 -0.84
CA LEU A 32 4.12 9.72 -2.06
C LEU A 32 4.04 10.86 -3.10
N ILE A 33 2.87 11.48 -3.26
CA ILE A 33 2.64 12.50 -4.29
C ILE A 33 2.97 13.90 -3.79
N LEU A 34 2.44 14.31 -2.64
CA LEU A 34 2.51 15.70 -2.19
C LEU A 34 3.96 16.19 -1.99
N PRO A 35 4.85 15.45 -1.28
CA PRO A 35 6.24 15.87 -1.10
C PRO A 35 7.03 15.85 -2.41
N ALA A 36 6.75 14.89 -3.29
CA ALA A 36 7.43 14.75 -4.57
C ALA A 36 7.09 15.88 -5.55
N VAL A 37 5.84 16.37 -5.55
CA VAL A 37 5.39 17.45 -6.44
C VAL A 37 5.71 18.83 -5.88
N THR A 38 5.58 19.02 -4.55
CA THR A 38 5.79 20.32 -3.92
C THR A 38 7.25 20.59 -3.56
N GLY A 39 8.09 19.55 -3.48
CA GLY A 39 9.47 19.65 -2.99
C GLY A 39 9.58 19.88 -1.48
N ILE A 40 8.47 19.88 -0.74
CA ILE A 40 8.44 20.09 0.71
C ILE A 40 8.59 18.73 1.41
N LEU A 41 9.60 18.60 2.28
CA LEU A 41 9.89 17.36 3.03
C LEU A 41 9.94 16.10 2.14
N PRO A 42 10.74 16.10 1.06
CA PRO A 42 10.70 15.03 0.05
C PRO A 42 11.12 13.66 0.63
N TRP A 43 11.84 13.62 1.76
CA TRP A 43 12.16 12.40 2.51
C TRP A 43 10.92 11.65 3.04
N LEU A 44 9.75 12.29 3.07
CA LEU A 44 8.49 11.61 3.38
C LEU A 44 8.05 10.64 2.26
N THR A 45 8.43 10.89 1.00
CA THR A 45 8.10 10.01 -0.13
C THR A 45 8.64 8.59 0.03
N PRO A 46 9.95 8.37 0.31
CA PRO A 46 10.43 7.01 0.54
C PRO A 46 9.79 6.33 1.76
N ILE A 47 9.48 7.08 2.83
CA ILE A 47 8.81 6.52 4.01
C ILE A 47 7.38 6.08 3.68
N ALA A 48 6.62 6.91 2.95
CA ALA A 48 5.28 6.57 2.49
C ALA A 48 5.30 5.33 1.58
N ALA A 49 6.30 5.24 0.70
CA ALA A 49 6.50 4.07 -0.16
C ALA A 49 6.80 2.79 0.65
N ILE A 50 7.61 2.85 1.71
CA ILE A 50 7.82 1.72 2.63
C ILE A 50 6.50 1.30 3.29
N GLY A 51 5.70 2.26 3.76
CA GLY A 51 4.38 1.98 4.33
C GLY A 51 3.48 1.22 3.35
N LEU A 52 3.45 1.64 2.08
CA LEU A 52 2.70 0.97 1.02
C LEU A 52 3.26 -0.42 0.69
N VAL A 53 4.59 -0.62 0.74
CA VAL A 53 5.19 -1.96 0.59
C VAL A 53 4.66 -2.91 1.68
N LEU A 54 4.63 -2.46 2.94
CA LEU A 54 4.17 -3.27 4.06
C LEU A 54 2.67 -3.61 3.94
N THR A 55 1.82 -2.67 3.52
CA THR A 55 0.39 -2.94 3.30
C THR A 55 0.18 -3.93 2.18
N MET A 56 0.90 -3.80 1.06
CA MET A 56 0.81 -4.74 -0.08
C MET A 56 1.28 -6.15 0.30
N ILE A 57 2.34 -6.29 1.10
CA ILE A 57 2.77 -7.60 1.63
C ILE A 57 1.66 -8.22 2.48
N GLY A 58 1.07 -7.45 3.40
CA GLY A 58 -0.06 -7.92 4.21
C GLY A 58 -1.26 -8.36 3.37
N ALA A 59 -1.57 -7.61 2.30
CA ALA A 59 -2.62 -7.94 1.37
C ALA A 59 -2.31 -9.23 0.58
N MET A 60 -1.08 -9.41 0.08
CA MET A 60 -0.65 -10.63 -0.60
C MET A 60 -0.74 -11.86 0.30
N ILE A 61 -0.31 -11.76 1.57
CA ILE A 61 -0.45 -12.85 2.54
C ILE A 61 -1.93 -13.19 2.74
N THR A 62 -2.78 -12.18 2.87
CA THR A 62 -4.22 -12.35 3.08
C THR A 62 -4.89 -13.05 1.91
N HIS A 63 -4.64 -12.61 0.67
CA HIS A 63 -5.20 -13.24 -0.52
C HIS A 63 -4.60 -14.62 -0.81
N GLY A 64 -3.29 -14.80 -0.56
CA GLY A 64 -2.61 -16.09 -0.72
C GLY A 64 -3.18 -17.18 0.19
N ARG A 65 -3.45 -16.85 1.46
CA ARG A 65 -4.10 -17.78 2.41
C ARG A 65 -5.53 -18.19 1.99
N ARG A 66 -6.16 -17.42 1.09
CA ARG A 66 -7.54 -17.62 0.63
C ARG A 66 -7.64 -18.21 -0.78
N GLY A 67 -6.52 -18.39 -1.47
CA GLY A 67 -6.50 -18.81 -2.87
C GLY A 67 -7.11 -17.77 -3.83
N GLU A 68 -7.16 -16.49 -3.42
CA GLU A 68 -7.74 -15.40 -4.21
C GLU A 68 -6.70 -14.81 -5.19
N PHE A 69 -6.22 -15.64 -6.11
CA PHE A 69 -5.12 -15.30 -7.04
C PHE A 69 -5.36 -14.08 -7.95
N PRO A 70 -6.58 -13.79 -8.45
CA PRO A 70 -6.80 -12.59 -9.27
C PRO A 70 -6.46 -11.29 -8.54
N ASN A 71 -6.78 -11.20 -7.24
CA ASN A 71 -6.48 -10.03 -6.42
C ASN A 71 -4.99 -9.91 -6.08
N MET A 72 -4.25 -11.02 -6.08
CA MET A 72 -2.80 -11.01 -5.87
C MET A 72 -2.05 -10.32 -7.01
N GLY A 73 -2.50 -10.47 -8.27
CA GLY A 73 -1.84 -9.85 -9.41
C GLY A 73 -1.79 -8.32 -9.32
N PHE A 74 -2.90 -7.70 -8.93
CA PHE A 74 -2.97 -6.24 -8.75
C PHE A 74 -2.07 -5.76 -7.60
N ASN A 75 -2.10 -6.43 -6.45
CA ASN A 75 -1.23 -6.10 -5.32
C ASN A 75 0.25 -6.27 -5.65
N LEU A 76 0.60 -7.26 -6.47
CA LEU A 76 1.98 -7.46 -6.92
C LEU A 76 2.48 -6.27 -7.75
N VAL A 77 1.66 -5.75 -8.67
CA VAL A 77 2.02 -4.57 -9.47
C VAL A 77 2.23 -3.36 -8.56
N LEU A 78 1.31 -3.10 -7.63
CA LEU A 78 1.44 -1.99 -6.68
C LEU A 78 2.67 -2.13 -5.78
N LEU A 79 2.96 -3.34 -5.32
CA LEU A 79 4.16 -3.64 -4.54
C LEU A 79 5.43 -3.30 -5.33
N LEU A 80 5.52 -3.77 -6.58
CA LEU A 80 6.70 -3.51 -7.43
C LEU A 80 6.91 -2.02 -7.66
N LEU A 81 5.83 -1.26 -7.90
CA LEU A 81 5.90 0.20 -8.03
C LEU A 81 6.38 0.86 -6.73
N ALA A 82 5.86 0.44 -5.57
CA ALA A 82 6.28 0.99 -4.29
C ALA A 82 7.76 0.68 -3.99
N VAL A 83 8.20 -0.55 -4.23
CA VAL A 83 9.63 -0.97 -4.11
C VAL A 83 10.51 -0.17 -5.06
N PHE A 84 10.08 0.04 -6.30
CA PHE A 84 10.80 0.86 -7.28
C PHE A 84 10.97 2.29 -6.79
N ILE A 85 9.95 2.88 -6.15
CA ILE A 85 10.04 4.23 -5.57
C ILE A 85 11.01 4.27 -4.39
N VAL A 86 10.96 3.29 -3.49
CA VAL A 86 11.94 3.17 -2.38
C VAL A 86 13.35 3.11 -2.94
N PHE A 87 13.60 2.23 -3.91
CA PHE A 87 14.91 2.10 -4.56
C PHE A 87 15.32 3.40 -5.27
N GLY A 88 14.41 4.01 -6.02
CA GLY A 88 14.65 5.25 -6.75
C GLY A 88 15.04 6.41 -5.83
N ARG A 89 14.39 6.54 -4.67
CA ARG A 89 14.61 7.64 -3.73
C ARG A 89 15.74 7.42 -2.72
N PHE A 90 16.16 6.18 -2.47
CA PHE A 90 17.30 5.90 -1.59
C PHE A 90 18.60 5.59 -2.32
N VAL A 91 18.54 4.98 -3.50
CA VAL A 91 19.72 4.42 -4.18
C VAL A 91 20.01 5.13 -5.50
N ALA A 92 19.02 5.21 -6.40
CA ALA A 92 19.27 5.70 -7.76
C ALA A 92 19.37 7.23 -7.84
N VAL A 93 18.46 7.94 -7.18
CA VAL A 93 18.42 9.41 -7.10
C VAL A 93 18.06 9.79 -5.65
N PRO A 94 19.05 9.77 -4.75
CA PRO A 94 18.86 10.21 -3.37
C PRO A 94 18.35 11.65 -3.32
N LEU A 95 17.36 11.88 -2.45
CA LEU A 95 16.83 13.22 -2.16
C LEU A 95 17.73 13.99 -1.18
#